data_AF-A0A9P7L4Z2-F1
#
_entry.id   AF-A0A9P7L4Z2-F1
#
_cell.length_a   1.000
_cell.length_b   1.000
_cell.length_c   1.000
_cell.angle_alpha   90.00
_cell.angle_beta   90.00
_cell.angle_gamma   90.00
#
_symmetry.space_group_name_H-M   'P 1'
#
loop_
_entity.id
_entity.type
_entity.pdbx_description
1 polymer ?
#
loop_
_entity_poly.entity_id
_entity_poly.type
_entity_poly.pdbx_seq_one_letter_code
_entity_poly.pdbx_strand_id
1 'polypeptide(L)'
;MGDYTAEVKQIYASLTDQPPHTEEQKIIAKKIIELHLVTFKYYDYKRTFKLVDENYKQHSQMVSDSRNSIIKASKVLKSIAAKHWTGPGELYFNMMFKRILVDRDYIVA
;
A
#
# COMPACT_ATOMS: atom_id res chain seq x y z
N MET A 1 8.49 -14.70 6.29
CA MET A 1 7.54 -13.93 5.46
C MET A 1 6.38 -13.59 6.38
N GLY A 2 6.08 -12.30 6.57
CA GLY A 2 5.15 -11.85 7.61
C GLY A 2 3.69 -12.21 7.30
N ASP A 3 2.93 -12.59 8.32
CA ASP A 3 1.47 -12.65 8.22
C ASP A 3 0.91 -11.24 8.49
N TYR A 4 0.47 -10.56 7.43
CA TYR A 4 -0.08 -9.20 7.48
C TYR A 4 -1.59 -9.19 7.77
N THR A 5 -2.23 -10.36 7.91
CA THR A 5 -3.70 -10.51 7.92
C THR A 5 -4.36 -9.74 9.07
N ALA A 6 -3.77 -9.80 10.27
CA ALA A 6 -4.33 -9.14 11.44
C ALA A 6 -4.34 -7.62 11.29
N GLU A 7 -3.21 -7.06 10.83
CA GLU A 7 -3.07 -5.62 10.62
C GLU A 7 -3.94 -5.12 9.46
N VAL A 8 -4.03 -5.89 8.36
CA VAL A 8 -4.95 -5.58 7.25
C VAL A 8 -6.39 -5.49 7.74
N LYS A 9 -6.83 -6.43 8.59
CA LYS A 9 -8.18 -6.42 9.18
C LYS A 9 -8.38 -5.22 10.09
N GLN A 10 -7.37 -4.89 10.91
CA GLN A 10 -7.43 -3.74 11.81
C GLN A 10 -7.54 -2.42 11.03
N ILE A 11 -6.70 -2.22 10.01
CA ILE A 11 -6.72 -1.01 9.17
C ILE A 11 -8.05 -0.89 8.42
N TYR A 12 -8.53 -2.01 7.85
CA TYR A 12 -9.83 -2.01 7.16
C TYR A 12 -10.98 -1.64 8.10
N ALA A 13 -10.96 -2.12 9.35
CA ALA A 13 -11.96 -1.79 10.36
C ALA A 13 -11.86 -0.34 10.86
N SER A 14 -10.71 0.31 10.72
CA SER A 14 -10.48 1.69 11.16
C SER A 14 -10.78 2.76 10.10
N LEU A 15 -11.32 2.40 8.93
CA LEU A 15 -11.68 3.36 7.88
C LEU A 15 -12.85 4.23 8.34
N THR A 16 -12.64 5.54 8.46
CA THR A 16 -13.57 6.47 9.14
C THR A 16 -14.65 7.09 8.24
N ASP A 17 -14.55 6.94 6.92
CA ASP A 17 -15.49 7.52 5.92
C ASP A 17 -15.73 6.53 4.76
N GLN A 18 -16.02 5.28 5.13
CA GLN A 18 -16.05 4.15 4.21
C GLN A 18 -17.48 3.88 3.71
N PRO A 19 -17.81 4.05 2.42
CA PRO A 19 -19.07 3.56 1.88
C PRO A 19 -19.17 2.04 2.03
N PRO A 20 -20.39 1.47 2.11
CA PRO A 20 -20.58 0.03 2.20
C PRO A 20 -19.89 -0.70 1.05
N HIS A 21 -19.13 -1.74 1.40
CA HIS A 21 -18.51 -2.64 0.43
C HIS A 21 -19.28 -3.96 0.37
N THR A 22 -19.45 -4.51 -0.83
CA THR A 22 -19.76 -5.94 -1.00
C THR A 22 -18.60 -6.79 -0.48
N GLU A 23 -18.81 -8.10 -0.34
CA GLU A 23 -17.74 -9.02 0.10
C GLU A 23 -16.56 -9.04 -0.89
N GLU A 24 -16.84 -8.93 -2.19
CA GLU A 24 -15.80 -8.83 -3.22
C GLU A 24 -15.00 -7.53 -3.07
N GLN A 25 -15.68 -6.39 -2.87
CA GLN A 25 -15.02 -5.11 -2.64
C GLN A 25 -14.19 -5.12 -1.35
N LYS A 26 -14.64 -5.82 -0.29
CA LYS A 26 -13.86 -6.02 0.94
C LYS A 26 -12.56 -6.77 0.66
N ILE A 27 -12.58 -7.80 -0.18
CA ILE A 27 -11.38 -8.56 -0.56
C ILE A 27 -10.41 -7.65 -1.31
N ILE A 28 -10.91 -6.85 -2.26
CA ILE A 28 -10.12 -5.91 -3.05
C ILE A 28 -9.50 -4.82 -2.16
N ALA A 29 -10.29 -4.22 -1.26
CA ALA A 29 -9.83 -3.21 -0.32
C ALA A 29 -8.73 -3.75 0.62
N LYS A 30 -8.87 -4.99 1.09
CA LYS A 30 -7.84 -5.63 1.93
C LYS A 30 -6.55 -5.90 1.16
N LYS A 31 -6.62 -6.25 -0.13
CA LYS A 31 -5.44 -6.43 -0.99
C LYS A 31 -4.67 -5.13 -1.21
N ILE A 32 -5.34 -3.98 -1.38
CA ILE A 32 -4.63 -2.70 -1.55
C ILE A 32 -3.93 -2.26 -0.24
N ILE A 33 -4.56 -2.53 0.91
CA ILE A 33 -3.94 -2.32 2.24
C ILE A 33 -2.70 -3.23 2.38
N GLU A 34 -2.82 -4.51 2.01
CA GLU A 34 -1.69 -5.44 2.04
C GLU A 34 -0.55 -4.95 1.16
N LEU A 35 -0.84 -4.58 -0.10
CA LEU A 35 0.17 -4.04 -1.02
C LEU A 35 0.89 -2.83 -0.41
N HIS A 36 0.16 -1.94 0.26
CA HIS A 36 0.75 -0.79 0.92
C HIS A 36 1.69 -1.19 2.07
N LEU A 37 1.22 -2.04 2.99
CA LEU A 37 2.01 -2.49 4.13
C LEU A 37 3.31 -3.17 3.68
N VAL A 38 3.21 -4.13 2.76
CA VAL A 38 4.39 -4.88 2.32
C VAL A 38 5.38 -4.01 1.56
N THR A 39 4.91 -2.98 0.85
CA THR A 39 5.77 -2.16 0.00
C THR A 39 6.43 -1.01 0.77
N PHE A 40 5.66 -0.30 1.60
CA PHE A 40 6.08 0.99 2.16
C PHE A 40 6.34 0.96 3.66
N LYS A 41 5.79 -0.02 4.38
CA LYS A 41 6.04 -0.23 5.82
C LYS A 41 7.09 -1.31 6.06
N TYR A 42 6.86 -2.51 5.53
CA TYR A 42 7.70 -3.68 5.79
C TYR A 42 8.80 -3.92 4.75
N TYR A 43 8.72 -3.26 3.59
CA TYR A 43 9.68 -3.40 2.50
C TYR A 43 9.88 -4.86 2.03
N ASP A 44 8.85 -5.71 2.13
CA ASP A 44 8.80 -7.09 1.64
C ASP A 44 8.54 -7.10 0.12
N TYR A 45 9.59 -6.78 -0.65
CA TYR A 45 9.49 -6.67 -2.11
C TYR A 45 9.19 -8.00 -2.80
N LYS A 46 9.47 -9.14 -2.15
CA LYS A 46 9.09 -10.47 -2.65
C LYS A 46 7.58 -10.68 -2.61
N ARG A 47 6.87 -10.05 -1.66
CA ARG A 47 5.40 -10.03 -1.61
C ARG A 47 4.79 -8.91 -2.45
N THR A 48 5.47 -7.77 -2.59
CA THR A 48 5.05 -6.67 -3.49
C THR A 48 4.93 -7.15 -4.94
N PHE A 49 6.02 -7.67 -5.52
CA PHE A 49 5.92 -8.57 -6.67
C PHE A 49 5.05 -9.76 -6.27
N LYS A 50 4.19 -10.40 -7.05
CA LYS A 50 3.09 -11.27 -6.58
C LYS A 50 1.79 -10.50 -6.34
N LEU A 51 1.83 -9.32 -5.74
CA LEU A 51 0.63 -8.47 -5.61
C LEU A 51 0.47 -7.48 -6.78
N VAL A 52 1.58 -7.05 -7.39
CA VAL A 52 1.56 -6.15 -8.54
C VAL A 52 1.59 -6.96 -9.85
N ASP A 53 0.78 -6.60 -10.83
CA ASP A 53 0.82 -7.22 -12.17
C ASP A 53 2.18 -7.02 -12.86
N GLU A 54 2.58 -7.92 -13.74
CA GLU A 54 3.84 -7.76 -14.50
C GLU A 54 3.79 -6.60 -15.51
N ASN A 55 2.60 -6.29 -16.03
CA ASN A 55 2.33 -5.22 -16.97
C ASN A 55 1.90 -3.91 -16.29
N TYR A 56 2.09 -3.81 -14.96
CA TYR A 56 1.80 -2.61 -14.21
C TYR A 56 2.46 -1.38 -14.82
N LYS A 57 1.66 -0.32 -14.99
CA LYS A 57 2.10 1.00 -15.43
C LYS A 57 2.01 2.00 -14.28
N GLN A 58 3.09 2.75 -14.09
CA GLN A 58 3.12 3.87 -13.16
C GLN A 58 3.06 5.19 -13.95
N HIS A 59 2.19 6.09 -13.50
CA HIS A 59 1.92 7.37 -14.15
C HIS A 59 2.62 8.55 -13.46
N SER A 60 3.19 8.35 -12.27
CA SER A 60 3.97 9.36 -11.56
C SER A 60 5.25 9.69 -12.32
N GLN A 61 5.47 10.97 -12.58
CA GLN A 61 6.69 11.49 -13.24
C GLN A 61 7.97 11.26 -12.42
N MET A 62 7.84 10.89 -11.15
CA MET A 62 8.96 10.70 -10.22
C MET A 62 9.68 9.35 -10.39
N VAL A 63 9.11 8.39 -11.14
CA VAL A 63 9.64 7.03 -11.31
C VAL A 63 9.40 6.50 -12.73
N SER A 64 10.08 5.40 -13.11
CA SER A 64 9.85 4.72 -14.40
C SER A 64 8.44 4.12 -14.48
N ASP A 65 8.03 3.63 -15.65
CA ASP A 65 6.69 3.08 -15.90
C ASP A 65 6.54 1.58 -15.59
N SER A 66 7.62 0.81 -15.47
CA SER A 66 7.57 -0.64 -15.24
C SER A 66 7.16 -1.07 -13.82
N ARG A 67 6.85 -2.36 -13.59
CA ARG A 67 6.61 -2.98 -12.26
C ARG A 67 7.66 -2.62 -11.19
N ASN A 68 8.91 -2.41 -11.60
CA ASN A 68 10.00 -2.01 -10.69
C ASN A 68 9.82 -0.60 -10.11
N SER A 69 8.98 0.23 -10.71
CA SER A 69 8.71 1.60 -10.30
C SER A 69 8.14 1.71 -8.90
N ILE A 70 7.30 0.76 -8.47
CA ILE A 70 6.72 0.77 -7.12
C ILE A 70 7.81 0.61 -6.04
N ILE A 71 8.84 -0.19 -6.32
CA ILE A 71 10.00 -0.36 -5.44
C ILE A 71 10.91 0.88 -5.50
N LYS A 72 11.07 1.49 -6.67
CA LYS A 72 11.81 2.77 -6.78
C LYS A 72 11.11 3.85 -5.95
N ALA A 73 9.78 3.95 -6.06
CA ALA A 73 8.98 4.87 -5.27
C ALA A 73 9.10 4.59 -3.77
N SER A 74 9.05 3.32 -3.34
CA SER A 74 9.21 2.96 -1.92
C SER A 74 10.57 3.37 -1.37
N LYS A 75 11.65 3.20 -2.15
CA LYS A 75 13.00 3.63 -1.78
C LYS A 75 13.12 5.16 -1.67
N VAL A 76 12.50 5.91 -2.59
CA VAL A 76 12.44 7.37 -2.53
C VAL A 76 11.70 7.81 -1.26
N LEU A 77 10.52 7.25 -1.00
CA LEU A 77 9.73 7.58 0.20
C LEU A 77 10.42 7.17 1.50
N LYS A 78 11.14 6.04 1.52
CA LYS A 78 11.98 5.64 2.66
C LYS A 78 13.10 6.64 2.93
N SER A 79 13.76 7.14 1.88
CA SER A 79 14.80 8.17 2.01
C SER A 79 14.23 9.49 2.54
N ILE A 80 13.04 9.88 2.09
CA ILE A 80 12.32 11.06 2.61
C ILE A 80 11.96 10.84 4.09
N ALA A 81 11.39 9.69 4.44
CA ALA A 81 11.10 9.34 5.83
C ALA A 81 12.37 9.41 6.69
N ALA A 82 13.50 8.87 6.23
CA ALA A 82 14.80 8.93 6.92
C ALA A 82 15.27 10.35 7.23
N LYS A 83 15.00 11.32 6.36
CA LYS A 83 15.39 12.72 6.58
C LYS A 83 14.51 13.46 7.56
N HIS A 84 13.25 13.05 7.70
CA HIS A 84 12.24 13.78 8.47
C HIS A 84 11.73 13.01 9.71
N TRP A 85 12.30 11.84 9.98
CA TRP A 85 11.88 11.01 11.10
C TRP A 85 12.27 11.63 12.43
N THR A 86 11.27 11.84 13.29
CA THR A 86 11.41 12.50 14.59
C THR A 86 10.84 11.67 15.74
N GLY A 87 10.31 10.46 15.46
CA GLY A 87 9.60 9.63 16.42
C GLY A 87 10.42 8.47 17.00
N PRO A 88 10.07 7.96 18.18
CA PRO A 88 10.60 6.69 18.68
C PRO A 88 9.90 5.54 17.93
N GLY A 89 10.63 4.82 17.06
CA GLY A 89 10.08 3.69 16.31
C GLY A 89 10.85 3.35 15.05
N GLU A 90 10.41 2.29 14.36
CA GLU A 90 10.96 1.90 13.07
C GLU A 90 10.64 2.91 11.98
N LEU A 91 11.62 3.17 11.12
CA LEU A 91 11.50 4.13 10.04
C LEU A 91 10.58 3.59 8.92
N TYR A 92 9.41 4.20 8.75
CA TYR A 92 8.57 3.94 7.58
C TYR A 92 7.82 5.18 7.12
N PHE A 93 7.33 5.14 5.88
CA PHE A 93 6.43 6.17 5.38
C PHE A 93 5.02 5.90 5.92
N ASN A 94 4.57 6.70 6.89
CA ASN A 94 3.25 6.52 7.50
C ASN A 94 2.15 7.03 6.56
N MET A 95 1.47 6.13 5.85
CA MET A 95 0.20 6.44 5.19
C MET A 95 -0.95 5.81 5.97
N MET A 96 -1.90 6.65 6.39
CA MET A 96 -3.15 6.20 7.00
C MET A 96 -4.27 6.28 5.96
N PHE A 97 -4.90 5.13 5.69
CA PHE A 97 -6.09 5.09 4.85
C PHE A 97 -7.27 5.71 5.60
N LYS A 98 -7.90 6.73 4.99
CA LYS A 98 -9.15 7.30 5.52
C LYS A 98 -10.38 6.56 4.99
N ARG A 99 -10.34 6.20 3.71
CA ARG A 99 -11.39 5.50 2.95
C ARG A 99 -10.78 4.82 1.74
N ILE A 100 -11.44 3.79 1.25
CA ILE A 100 -11.09 3.07 0.03
C ILE A 100 -12.34 2.96 -0.82
N LEU A 101 -12.30 3.45 -2.05
CA LEU A 101 -13.40 3.35 -3.00
C LEU A 101 -13.08 2.25 -4.01
N VAL A 102 -14.02 1.34 -4.25
CA VAL A 102 -13.86 0.25 -5.22
C VAL A 102 -14.98 0.34 -6.25
N ASP A 103 -14.61 0.55 -7.51
CA ASP A 103 -15.51 0.56 -8.66
C ASP A 103 -15.01 -0.44 -9.71
N ARG A 104 -15.61 -1.63 -9.72
CA ARG A 104 -15.20 -2.75 -10.58
C ARG A 104 -13.70 -3.04 -10.43
N ASP A 105 -12.93 -2.74 -11.47
CA ASP A 105 -11.49 -2.98 -11.54
C ASP A 105 -10.65 -1.81 -11.01
N TYR A 106 -11.29 -0.70 -10.64
CA TYR A 106 -10.65 0.52 -10.16
C TYR A 106 -10.74 0.66 -8.65
N ILE A 107 -9.65 1.12 -8.06
CA ILE A 107 -9.54 1.37 -6.62
C ILE A 107 -8.95 2.76 -6.41
N VAL A 108 -9.51 3.52 -5.48
CA VAL A 108 -8.94 4.78 -4.99
C VAL A 108 -8.79 4.66 -3.48
N ALA A 109 -7.57 4.85 -2.98
CA ALA A 109 -7.21 4.60 -1.58
C ALA A 109 -6.23 5.67 -1.05
#